data_AF-A0A6A5QZ65-F1
#
_entry.id   AF-A0A6A5QZ65-F1
#
_cell.length_a   1.000
_cell.length_b   1.000
_cell.length_c   1.000
_cell.angle_alpha   90.00
_cell.angle_beta   90.00
_cell.angle_gamma   90.00
#
_symmetry.space_group_name_H-M   'P 1'
#
loop_
_entity.id
_entity.type
_entity.pdbx_description
1 polymer ?
#
loop_
_entity_poly.entity_id
_entity_poly.type
_entity_poly.pdbx_seq_one_letter_code
_entity_poly.pdbx_strand_id
1 'polypeptide(L)'
;MSTIASPRASVSVRSPSSTRTSFDSSRAPQPARRNRAALREFYGLKNAAQEGDAKISEESTRTELGPEDDETLTELDAADFDAQAFVDSLLAKEGLRGVLKVEANLISQIRNLDSDRKSLVYDNYSKLLSATSTIRRMRGNMDPLAPTTHTLGPAIAQIAETAASLSLSSMQSMPAKPDGLGIIVHVEDNASEKAAETEKQRQRNTVRWVLDTPRRLQDLIDQERDEAADQEWKEISQILAKWNHVPGVAELREQCEHIMK
;
A
#
# COMPACT_ATOMS: atom_id res chain seq x y z
N MET A 1 -59.36 -49.71 5.72
CA MET A 1 -58.27 -49.81 6.70
C MET A 1 -57.76 -48.41 7.01
N SER A 2 -57.58 -48.16 8.29
CA SER A 2 -57.37 -46.95 9.09
C SER A 2 -56.73 -45.69 8.49
N THR A 3 -57.33 -44.56 8.86
CA THR A 3 -56.72 -43.24 9.06
C THR A 3 -55.72 -43.27 10.23
N ILE A 4 -54.65 -42.46 10.16
CA ILE A 4 -54.04 -41.76 11.31
C ILE A 4 -53.13 -40.64 10.78
N ALA A 5 -53.28 -39.48 11.40
CA ALA A 5 -52.61 -38.22 11.13
C ALA A 5 -51.56 -37.89 12.21
N SER A 6 -50.56 -37.09 11.83
CA SER A 6 -49.72 -36.19 12.66
C SER A 6 -48.67 -36.79 13.63
N PRO A 7 -47.66 -36.02 14.12
CA PRO A 7 -47.35 -34.60 13.86
C PRO A 7 -45.87 -34.27 13.51
N ARG A 8 -45.73 -33.13 12.83
CA ARG A 8 -44.49 -32.36 12.64
C ARG A 8 -44.12 -31.67 13.96
N ALA A 9 -42.90 -31.84 14.45
CA ALA A 9 -42.43 -31.15 15.66
C ALA A 9 -41.98 -29.72 15.33
N SER A 10 -42.76 -28.74 15.74
CA SER A 10 -42.45 -27.31 15.67
C SER A 10 -41.66 -26.91 16.93
N VAL A 11 -40.34 -26.71 16.82
CA VAL A 11 -39.56 -26.12 17.93
C VAL A 11 -39.68 -24.59 17.83
N SER A 12 -40.44 -24.03 18.77
CA SER A 12 -40.64 -22.60 18.99
C SER A 12 -39.34 -21.96 19.48
N VAL A 13 -38.76 -21.06 18.68
CA VAL A 13 -37.64 -20.21 19.09
C VAL A 13 -38.24 -18.98 19.76
N ARG A 14 -38.21 -18.98 21.10
CA ARG A 14 -38.64 -17.85 21.92
C ARG A 14 -37.49 -16.84 22.02
N SER A 15 -37.65 -15.69 21.38
CA SER A 15 -36.76 -14.53 21.57
C SER A 15 -36.96 -13.92 22.97
N PRO A 16 -35.89 -13.58 23.71
CA PRO A 16 -36.01 -12.67 24.84
C PRO A 16 -35.70 -11.23 24.40
N SER A 17 -36.68 -10.33 24.56
CA SER A 17 -36.51 -8.88 24.44
C SER A 17 -36.14 -8.28 25.80
N SER A 18 -35.24 -7.29 25.77
CA SER A 18 -34.59 -6.59 26.88
C SER A 18 -35.51 -5.86 27.86
N THR A 19 -35.16 -5.90 29.16
CA THR A 19 -35.12 -4.70 30.03
C THR A 19 -34.12 -4.84 31.19
N ARG A 20 -33.49 -3.72 31.53
CA ARG A 20 -32.50 -3.39 32.60
C ARG A 20 -33.02 -3.84 34.00
N THR A 21 -32.22 -4.17 35.03
CA THR A 21 -31.23 -3.38 35.79
C THR A 21 -30.46 -4.26 36.81
N SER A 22 -29.35 -3.72 37.32
CA SER A 22 -28.73 -3.90 38.67
C SER A 22 -27.97 -5.20 39.05
N PHE A 23 -26.65 -5.01 39.16
CA PHE A 23 -25.68 -5.57 40.11
C PHE A 23 -26.07 -6.77 40.99
N ASP A 24 -25.42 -7.92 40.76
CA ASP A 24 -24.86 -8.74 41.83
C ASP A 24 -23.67 -9.55 41.29
N SER A 25 -22.54 -9.47 41.99
CA SER A 25 -21.32 -10.22 41.69
C SER A 25 -21.25 -11.42 42.61
N SER A 26 -21.54 -12.62 42.10
CA SER A 26 -21.13 -13.87 42.75
C SER A 26 -20.96 -15.02 41.75
N ARG A 27 -19.79 -15.03 41.11
CA ARG A 27 -18.95 -16.19 40.73
C ARG A 27 -19.66 -17.52 40.36
N ALA A 28 -19.92 -17.72 39.07
CA ALA A 28 -20.08 -19.04 38.44
C ALA A 28 -18.95 -19.30 37.42
N PRO A 29 -18.31 -20.47 37.38
CA PRO A 29 -17.23 -20.76 36.42
C PRO A 29 -17.80 -20.95 35.01
N GLN A 30 -17.48 -20.00 34.13
CA GLN A 30 -18.00 -19.92 32.76
C GLN A 30 -17.48 -21.08 31.85
N PRO A 31 -18.35 -21.70 31.02
CA PRO A 31 -17.96 -22.74 30.05
C PRO A 31 -17.01 -22.22 28.96
N ALA A 32 -16.99 -20.91 28.73
CA ALA A 32 -16.08 -20.26 27.78
C ALA A 32 -14.59 -20.51 28.11
N ARG A 33 -14.22 -20.64 29.39
CA ARG A 33 -12.82 -20.96 29.78
C ARG A 33 -12.46 -22.42 29.48
N ARG A 34 -13.42 -23.35 29.59
CA ARG A 34 -13.22 -24.77 29.24
C ARG A 34 -13.13 -24.94 27.73
N ASN A 35 -13.98 -24.28 26.96
CA ASN A 35 -13.92 -24.31 25.50
C ASN A 35 -12.62 -23.67 24.98
N ARG A 36 -12.19 -22.56 25.60
CA ARG A 36 -10.89 -21.95 25.27
C ARG A 36 -9.71 -22.85 25.66
N ALA A 37 -9.79 -23.58 26.78
CA ALA A 37 -8.76 -24.54 27.17
C ALA A 37 -8.72 -25.75 26.22
N ALA A 38 -9.87 -26.30 25.86
CA ALA A 38 -9.99 -27.40 24.91
C ALA A 38 -9.51 -27.02 23.51
N LEU A 39 -9.80 -25.80 23.05
CA LEU A 39 -9.27 -25.28 21.79
C LEU A 39 -7.75 -25.09 21.87
N ARG A 40 -7.22 -24.59 22.99
CA ARG A 40 -5.77 -24.46 23.19
C ARG A 40 -5.06 -25.82 23.22
N GLU A 41 -5.70 -26.83 23.77
CA GLU A 41 -5.20 -28.21 23.79
C GLU A 41 -5.31 -28.86 22.40
N PHE A 42 -6.40 -28.61 21.67
CA PHE A 42 -6.60 -29.06 20.29
C PHE A 42 -5.57 -28.47 19.32
N TYR A 43 -5.15 -27.21 19.54
CA TYR A 43 -4.12 -26.54 18.74
C TYR A 43 -2.71 -26.57 19.38
N GLY A 44 -2.48 -27.37 20.43
CA GLY A 44 -1.13 -27.54 21.02
C GLY A 44 -0.52 -26.30 21.70
N LEU A 45 -1.27 -25.22 21.90
CA LEU A 45 -0.83 -23.90 22.41
C LEU A 45 -0.47 -23.87 23.91
N LYS A 46 -0.42 -25.02 24.58
CA LYS A 46 -0.25 -25.10 26.05
C LYS A 46 1.18 -24.84 26.51
N ASN A 47 2.16 -24.94 25.62
CA ASN A 47 3.58 -24.75 25.95
C ASN A 47 4.05 -23.30 25.78
N ALA A 48 3.33 -22.45 25.04
CA ALA A 48 3.74 -21.08 24.75
C ALA A 48 3.53 -20.08 25.92
N ALA A 49 2.93 -20.50 27.04
CA ALA A 49 2.61 -19.61 28.16
C ALA A 49 3.57 -19.74 29.35
N GLN A 50 4.54 -20.66 29.30
CA GLN A 50 5.48 -20.90 30.40
C GLN A 50 6.87 -20.31 30.16
N GLU A 51 7.18 -19.89 28.95
CA GLU A 51 8.39 -19.12 28.64
C GLU A 51 8.00 -17.69 28.25
N GLY A 52 8.33 -16.76 29.13
CA GLY A 52 8.19 -15.34 28.86
C GLY A 52 9.23 -14.88 27.85
N ASP A 53 8.78 -14.01 26.96
CA ASP A 53 9.58 -13.13 26.11
C ASP A 53 10.41 -13.79 25.01
N ALA A 54 9.75 -14.10 23.89
CA ALA A 54 10.43 -14.17 22.60
C ALA A 54 9.50 -13.71 21.47
N LYS A 55 10.10 -12.94 20.58
CA LYS A 55 9.52 -12.26 19.42
C LYS A 55 8.80 -13.25 18.51
N ILE A 56 7.70 -12.76 17.95
CA ILE A 56 7.05 -13.18 16.70
C ILE A 56 8.06 -13.86 15.77
N SER A 57 8.07 -15.19 15.77
CA SER A 57 8.70 -16.01 14.74
C SER A 57 7.62 -16.94 14.25
N GLU A 58 7.27 -16.80 12.97
CA GLU A 58 6.51 -17.79 12.22
C GLU A 58 7.37 -19.04 12.10
N GLU A 59 7.39 -19.84 13.15
CA GLU A 59 7.92 -21.18 13.10
C GLU A 59 6.77 -22.10 13.44
N SER A 60 6.23 -22.70 12.38
CA SER A 60 5.41 -23.90 12.46
C SER A 60 5.86 -24.74 13.65
N THR A 61 4.93 -25.09 14.52
CA THR A 61 5.04 -26.28 15.37
C THR A 61 5.16 -27.51 14.48
N ARG A 62 6.31 -27.64 13.81
CA ARG A 62 6.84 -28.90 13.35
C ARG A 62 7.27 -29.55 14.66
N THR A 63 6.54 -30.58 15.07
CA THR A 63 7.04 -31.54 16.04
C THR A 63 8.49 -31.81 15.66
N GLU A 64 9.47 -31.46 16.51
CA GLU A 64 10.86 -31.87 16.29
C GLU A 64 10.89 -33.40 16.37
N LEU A 65 10.64 -34.01 15.22
CA LEU A 65 10.97 -35.39 14.93
C LEU A 65 12.48 -35.36 14.61
N GLY A 66 13.22 -36.30 15.19
CA GLY A 66 14.67 -36.36 15.02
C GLY A 66 15.05 -36.46 13.53
N PRO A 67 16.32 -36.17 13.17
CA PRO A 67 16.79 -36.10 11.78
C PRO A 67 16.45 -37.36 10.94
N GLU A 68 16.32 -38.52 11.58
CA GLU A 68 15.96 -39.80 10.94
C GLU A 68 14.50 -39.85 10.45
N ASP A 69 13.57 -39.17 11.13
CA ASP A 69 12.14 -39.19 10.79
C ASP A 69 11.83 -38.20 9.63
N ASP A 70 12.66 -37.16 9.45
CA ASP A 70 12.47 -36.15 8.40
C ASP A 70 12.87 -36.66 7.00
N GLU A 71 13.87 -37.55 6.91
CA GLU A 71 14.24 -38.21 5.66
C GLU A 71 13.11 -39.13 5.15
N THR A 72 12.46 -39.88 6.05
CA THR A 72 11.32 -40.75 5.66
C THR A 72 10.11 -39.98 5.13
N LEU A 73 9.92 -38.74 5.57
CA LEU A 73 8.86 -37.86 5.07
C LEU A 73 9.12 -37.44 3.62
N THR A 74 10.38 -37.14 3.28
CA THR A 74 10.75 -36.78 1.91
C THR A 74 10.62 -37.94 0.91
N GLU A 75 10.78 -39.19 1.38
CA GLU A 75 10.57 -40.38 0.56
C GLU A 75 9.09 -40.65 0.28
N LEU A 76 8.21 -40.39 1.26
CA LEU A 76 6.75 -40.58 1.12
C LEU A 76 6.10 -39.56 0.17
N ASP A 77 6.67 -38.35 0.08
CA ASP A 77 6.17 -37.26 -0.78
C ASP A 77 6.75 -37.30 -2.21
N ALA A 78 7.53 -38.32 -2.57
CA ALA A 78 8.12 -38.45 -3.89
C ALA A 78 7.05 -38.69 -4.99
N ALA A 79 7.24 -38.08 -6.16
CA ALA A 79 6.27 -38.18 -7.27
C ALA A 79 6.07 -39.62 -7.79
N ASP A 80 7.10 -40.45 -7.71
CA ASP A 80 7.10 -41.85 -8.13
C ASP A 80 7.01 -42.83 -6.94
N PHE A 81 6.37 -42.41 -5.85
CA PHE A 81 6.26 -43.22 -4.63
C PHE A 81 5.58 -44.58 -4.88
N ASP A 82 6.28 -45.67 -4.57
CA ASP A 82 5.75 -47.04 -4.59
C ASP A 82 5.52 -47.55 -3.16
N ALA A 83 4.25 -47.63 -2.77
CA ALA A 83 3.83 -48.10 -1.46
C ALA A 83 4.24 -49.54 -1.16
N GLN A 84 4.25 -50.43 -2.16
CA GLN A 84 4.60 -51.84 -1.94
C GLN A 84 6.10 -51.98 -1.67
N ALA A 85 6.93 -51.35 -2.51
CA ALA A 85 8.38 -51.34 -2.30
C ALA A 85 8.77 -50.68 -0.96
N PHE A 86 8.09 -49.59 -0.56
CA PHE A 86 8.31 -48.95 0.73
C PHE A 86 8.01 -49.91 1.89
N VAL A 87 6.85 -50.56 1.89
CA VAL A 87 6.46 -51.52 2.95
C VAL A 87 7.40 -52.72 2.98
N ASP A 88 7.76 -53.28 1.83
CA ASP A 88 8.69 -54.42 1.75
C ASP A 88 10.08 -54.04 2.30
N SER A 89 10.56 -52.84 1.97
CA SER A 89 11.83 -52.32 2.49
C SER A 89 11.76 -52.06 4.00
N LEU A 90 10.62 -51.58 4.51
CA LEU A 90 10.41 -51.31 5.92
C LEU A 90 10.38 -52.61 6.73
N LEU A 91 9.67 -53.63 6.25
CA LEU A 91 9.61 -54.95 6.88
C LEU A 91 10.96 -55.69 6.83
N ALA A 92 11.78 -55.42 5.81
CA ALA A 92 13.13 -55.99 5.70
C ALA A 92 14.15 -55.32 6.65
N LYS A 93 13.97 -54.02 6.95
CA LYS A 93 14.89 -53.23 7.80
C LYS A 93 14.49 -53.25 9.28
N GLU A 94 13.20 -53.14 9.58
CA GLU A 94 12.67 -52.91 10.93
C GLU A 94 12.03 -54.17 11.53
N GLY A 95 12.17 -54.34 12.85
CA GLY A 95 11.39 -55.32 13.60
C GLY A 95 9.98 -54.83 13.89
N LEU A 96 9.11 -55.71 14.42
CA LEU A 96 7.70 -55.39 14.73
C LEU A 96 7.51 -54.08 15.52
N ARG A 97 8.39 -53.80 16.49
CA ARG A 97 8.34 -52.57 17.28
C ARG A 97 8.60 -51.31 16.43
N GLY A 98 9.53 -51.38 15.49
CA GLY A 98 9.83 -50.29 14.55
C GLY A 98 8.65 -50.04 13.62
N VAL A 99 8.08 -51.11 13.06
CA VAL A 99 6.88 -51.04 12.21
C VAL A 99 5.71 -50.36 12.92
N LEU A 100 5.43 -50.74 14.18
CA LEU A 100 4.36 -50.11 14.98
C LEU A 100 4.66 -48.62 15.29
N LYS A 101 5.92 -48.24 15.46
CA LYS A 101 6.31 -46.84 15.65
C LYS A 101 6.04 -46.03 14.37
N VAL A 102 6.41 -46.57 13.21
CA VAL A 102 6.16 -45.93 11.91
C VAL A 102 4.66 -45.82 11.65
N GLU A 103 3.87 -46.86 11.93
CA GLU A 103 2.41 -46.81 11.82
C GLU A 103 1.82 -45.69 12.70
N ALA A 104 2.22 -45.63 13.98
CA ALA A 104 1.73 -44.60 14.90
C ALA A 104 2.10 -43.19 14.44
N ASN A 105 3.32 -43.01 13.89
CA ASN A 105 3.76 -41.74 13.32
C ASN A 105 2.91 -41.37 12.10
N LEU A 106 2.73 -42.28 11.15
CA LEU A 106 1.93 -42.05 9.95
C LEU A 106 0.47 -41.70 10.27
N ILE A 107 -0.15 -42.38 11.25
CA ILE A 107 -1.50 -42.03 11.73
C ILE A 107 -1.54 -40.61 12.29
N SER A 108 -0.50 -40.19 13.04
CA SER A 108 -0.41 -38.83 13.55
C SER A 108 -0.28 -37.81 12.42
N GLN A 109 0.55 -38.11 11.42
CA GLN A 109 0.75 -37.24 10.25
C GLN A 109 -0.53 -37.10 9.43
N ILE A 110 -1.27 -38.19 9.19
CA ILE A 110 -2.55 -38.15 8.48
C ILE A 110 -3.54 -37.21 9.20
N ARG A 111 -3.59 -37.27 10.54
CA ARG A 111 -4.45 -36.38 11.33
C ARG A 111 -4.00 -34.93 11.26
N ASN A 112 -2.69 -34.67 11.29
CA ASN A 112 -2.14 -33.32 11.16
C ASN A 112 -2.44 -32.75 9.77
N LEU A 113 -2.20 -33.51 8.69
CA LEU A 113 -2.51 -33.11 7.32
C LEU A 113 -4.00 -32.82 7.11
N ASP A 114 -4.90 -33.62 7.71
CA ASP A 114 -6.34 -33.33 7.66
C ASP A 114 -6.70 -32.03 8.41
N SER A 115 -6.05 -31.77 9.55
CA SER A 115 -6.20 -30.51 10.28
C SER A 115 -5.70 -29.32 9.46
N ASP A 116 -4.54 -29.43 8.85
CA ASP A 116 -3.93 -28.38 8.02
C ASP A 116 -4.79 -28.10 6.78
N ARG A 117 -5.28 -29.15 6.11
CA ARG A 117 -6.23 -29.03 5.01
C ARG A 117 -7.48 -28.26 5.44
N LYS A 118 -8.06 -28.59 6.60
CA LYS A 118 -9.22 -27.86 7.12
C LYS A 118 -8.88 -26.40 7.40
N SER A 119 -7.74 -26.13 8.04
CA SER A 119 -7.26 -24.78 8.32
C SER A 119 -7.15 -23.94 7.04
N LEU A 120 -6.49 -24.48 6.00
CA LEU A 120 -6.35 -23.82 4.69
C LEU A 120 -7.69 -23.50 4.05
N VAL A 121 -8.65 -24.43 4.13
CA VAL A 121 -10.00 -24.23 3.60
C VAL A 121 -10.71 -23.10 4.36
N TYR A 122 -10.63 -23.08 5.70
CA TYR A 122 -11.22 -22.01 6.52
C TYR A 122 -10.57 -20.66 6.23
N ASP A 123 -9.26 -20.60 6.09
CA ASP A 123 -8.54 -19.38 5.77
C ASP A 123 -8.94 -18.85 4.39
N ASN A 124 -9.03 -19.72 3.39
CA ASN A 124 -9.45 -19.33 2.05
C ASN A 124 -10.89 -18.82 2.05
N TYR A 125 -11.83 -19.53 2.68
CA TYR A 125 -13.22 -19.09 2.79
C TYR A 125 -13.34 -17.78 3.57
N SER A 126 -12.59 -17.62 4.66
CA SER A 126 -12.56 -16.39 5.46
C SER A 126 -12.06 -15.21 4.63
N LYS A 127 -10.99 -15.40 3.84
CA LYS A 127 -10.46 -14.39 2.91
C LYS A 127 -11.50 -14.02 1.83
N LEU A 128 -12.15 -15.01 1.21
CA LEU A 128 -13.20 -14.78 0.21
C LEU A 128 -14.40 -14.03 0.79
N LEU A 129 -14.82 -14.40 2.00
CA LEU A 129 -15.92 -13.73 2.69
C LEU A 129 -15.56 -12.29 3.06
N SER A 130 -14.33 -12.07 3.55
CA SER A 130 -13.80 -10.74 3.85
C SER A 130 -13.73 -9.87 2.59
N ALA A 131 -13.22 -10.40 1.48
CA ALA A 131 -13.17 -9.71 0.19
C ALA A 131 -14.58 -9.35 -0.29
N THR A 132 -15.53 -10.29 -0.23
CA THR A 132 -16.93 -10.06 -0.60
C THR A 132 -17.57 -8.99 0.28
N SER A 133 -17.31 -9.01 1.59
CA SER A 133 -17.79 -7.97 2.51
C SER A 133 -17.20 -6.60 2.19
N THR A 134 -15.94 -6.55 1.76
CA THR A 134 -15.25 -5.32 1.37
C THR A 134 -15.84 -4.77 0.08
N ILE A 135 -16.08 -5.60 -0.93
CA ILE A 135 -16.77 -5.21 -2.17
C ILE A 135 -18.17 -4.67 -1.84
N ARG A 136 -18.91 -5.32 -0.94
CA ARG A 136 -20.23 -4.86 -0.51
C ARG A 136 -20.16 -3.48 0.17
N ARG A 137 -19.18 -3.25 1.06
CA ARG A 137 -18.95 -1.94 1.69
C ARG A 137 -18.56 -0.88 0.66
N MET A 138 -17.62 -1.19 -0.25
CA MET A 138 -17.22 -0.28 -1.32
C MET A 138 -18.41 0.11 -2.20
N ARG A 139 -19.26 -0.85 -2.58
CA ARG A 139 -20.48 -0.58 -3.35
C ARG A 139 -21.46 0.29 -2.56
N GLY A 140 -21.72 -0.05 -1.29
CA GLY A 140 -22.60 0.72 -0.43
C GLY A 140 -22.11 2.15 -0.15
N ASN A 141 -20.80 2.39 -0.19
CA ASN A 141 -20.22 3.73 -0.06
C ASN A 141 -20.15 4.49 -1.40
N MET A 142 -20.14 3.79 -2.54
CA MET A 142 -20.11 4.39 -3.88
C MET A 142 -21.51 4.74 -4.41
N ASP A 143 -22.53 3.93 -4.10
CA ASP A 143 -23.93 4.19 -4.45
C ASP A 143 -24.44 5.58 -3.97
N PRO A 144 -24.10 6.07 -2.75
CA PRO A 144 -24.46 7.44 -2.33
C PRO A 144 -23.56 8.55 -2.87
N LEU A 145 -22.45 8.23 -3.57
CA LEU A 145 -21.60 9.22 -4.25
C LEU A 145 -22.05 9.52 -5.69
N ALA A 146 -22.88 8.66 -6.29
CA ALA A 146 -23.51 8.92 -7.58
C ALA A 146 -24.42 10.18 -7.57
N PRO A 147 -25.28 10.43 -6.56
CA PRO A 147 -26.08 11.66 -6.53
C PRO A 147 -25.27 12.92 -6.23
N THR A 148 -24.21 12.86 -5.41
CA THR A 148 -23.40 14.05 -5.10
C THR A 148 -22.53 14.47 -6.29
N THR A 149 -21.98 13.52 -7.05
CA THR A 149 -21.28 13.84 -8.31
C THR A 149 -22.24 14.41 -9.37
N HIS A 150 -23.50 13.95 -9.40
CA HIS A 150 -24.50 14.48 -10.32
C HIS A 150 -24.97 15.90 -9.96
N THR A 151 -24.92 16.31 -8.67
CA THR A 151 -25.24 17.68 -8.24
C THR A 151 -24.05 18.64 -8.31
N LEU A 152 -22.81 18.14 -8.17
CA LEU A 152 -21.60 18.97 -8.24
C LEU A 152 -21.30 19.47 -9.65
N GLY A 153 -21.55 18.69 -10.69
CA GLY A 153 -21.36 19.12 -12.08
C GLY A 153 -22.14 20.41 -12.43
N PRO A 154 -23.47 20.44 -12.23
CA PRO A 154 -24.27 21.64 -12.42
C PRO A 154 -23.87 22.81 -11.50
N ALA A 155 -23.52 22.54 -10.24
CA ALA A 155 -23.08 23.59 -9.32
C ALA A 155 -21.77 24.24 -9.76
N ILE A 156 -20.79 23.45 -10.22
CA ILE A 156 -19.52 23.95 -10.75
C ILE A 156 -19.74 24.72 -12.06
N ALA A 157 -20.64 24.25 -12.93
CA ALA A 157 -21.01 24.98 -14.15
C ALA A 157 -21.63 26.34 -13.85
N GLN A 158 -22.54 26.43 -12.86
CA GLN A 158 -23.11 27.69 -12.40
C GLN A 158 -22.06 28.63 -11.80
N ILE A 159 -21.12 28.10 -11.01
CA ILE A 159 -20.01 28.90 -10.46
C ILE A 159 -19.10 29.41 -11.58
N ALA A 160 -18.80 28.60 -12.59
CA ALA A 160 -18.01 29.02 -13.74
C ALA A 160 -18.71 30.10 -14.57
N GLU A 161 -20.01 29.97 -14.81
CA GLU A 161 -20.83 30.96 -15.52
C GLU A 161 -20.92 32.29 -14.74
N THR A 162 -21.14 32.22 -13.43
CA THR A 162 -21.17 33.42 -12.57
C THR A 162 -19.79 34.07 -12.46
N ALA A 163 -18.71 33.31 -12.36
CA ALA A 163 -17.36 33.85 -12.40
C ALA A 163 -17.02 34.49 -13.76
N ALA A 164 -17.43 33.88 -14.87
CA ALA A 164 -17.24 34.43 -16.21
C ALA A 164 -18.01 35.74 -16.41
N SER A 165 -19.27 35.80 -15.96
CA SER A 165 -20.08 37.02 -16.04
C SER A 165 -19.54 38.15 -15.14
N LEU A 166 -19.05 37.82 -13.94
CA LEU A 166 -18.37 38.77 -13.06
C LEU A 166 -17.04 39.26 -13.65
N SER A 167 -16.27 38.37 -14.26
CA SER A 167 -15.01 38.72 -14.94
C SER A 167 -15.29 39.64 -16.14
N LEU A 168 -16.27 39.31 -16.99
CA LEU A 168 -16.67 40.18 -18.11
C LEU A 168 -17.13 41.55 -17.61
N SER A 169 -17.98 41.58 -16.56
CA SER A 169 -18.47 42.83 -15.97
C SER A 169 -17.34 43.66 -15.37
N SER A 170 -16.36 43.02 -14.72
CA SER A 170 -15.18 43.68 -14.16
C SER A 170 -14.19 44.15 -15.22
N MET A 171 -14.10 43.47 -16.38
CA MET A 171 -13.29 43.93 -17.51
C MET A 171 -13.97 45.09 -18.24
N GLN A 172 -15.31 45.14 -18.24
CA GLN A 172 -16.06 46.19 -18.90
C GLN A 172 -16.14 47.49 -18.09
N SER A 173 -15.85 47.44 -16.78
CA SER A 173 -15.80 48.60 -15.89
C SER A 173 -14.41 49.26 -15.77
N MET A 174 -13.37 48.75 -16.44
CA MET A 174 -12.00 49.28 -16.33
C MET A 174 -11.41 49.58 -17.72
N PRO A 175 -10.91 50.80 -18.00
CA PRO A 175 -10.12 51.03 -19.20
C PRO A 175 -8.73 50.39 -19.03
N ALA A 176 -8.21 49.85 -20.12
CA ALA A 176 -6.89 49.22 -20.19
C ALA A 176 -5.75 50.19 -19.80
N LYS A 177 -4.73 49.68 -19.06
CA LYS A 177 -3.26 49.97 -19.10
C LYS A 177 -2.59 49.64 -17.72
N PRO A 178 -1.27 49.28 -17.59
CA PRO A 178 -0.83 48.00 -17.07
C PRO A 178 0.02 48.15 -15.77
N ASP A 179 0.67 47.06 -15.38
CA ASP A 179 1.74 46.96 -14.37
C ASP A 179 1.40 47.35 -12.94
N GLY A 180 1.43 46.33 -12.08
CA GLY A 180 1.69 46.49 -10.66
C GLY A 180 0.64 45.83 -9.77
N LEU A 181 1.17 44.96 -8.90
CA LEU A 181 0.53 44.34 -7.74
C LEU A 181 -0.32 43.09 -8.01
N GLY A 182 0.39 41.97 -7.94
CA GLY A 182 -0.19 40.64 -7.77
C GLY A 182 -0.93 40.51 -6.45
N ILE A 183 -2.16 40.03 -6.54
CA ILE A 183 -2.93 39.50 -5.42
C ILE A 183 -2.87 37.98 -5.55
N ILE A 184 -2.03 37.33 -4.73
CA ILE A 184 -1.92 35.88 -4.66
C ILE A 184 -2.88 35.39 -3.57
N VAL A 185 -3.82 34.55 -3.99
CA VAL A 185 -4.76 33.81 -3.14
C VAL A 185 -3.97 32.93 -2.15
N HIS A 186 -4.20 33.16 -0.85
CA HIS A 186 -3.67 32.35 0.25
C HIS A 186 -4.19 30.91 0.15
N VAL A 187 -3.29 29.97 -0.13
CA VAL A 187 -3.45 28.54 0.17
C VAL A 187 -2.23 28.14 0.99
N GLU A 188 -2.42 28.26 2.30
CA GLU A 188 -1.49 27.86 3.34
C GLU A 188 -1.21 26.35 3.20
N ASP A 189 0.05 25.94 3.40
CA ASP A 189 0.62 24.57 3.35
C ASP A 189 1.57 24.24 2.17
N ASN A 190 1.71 25.10 1.14
CA ASN A 190 2.62 24.86 -0.01
C ASN A 190 3.77 25.88 -0.17
N ALA A 191 4.10 26.65 0.88
CA ALA A 191 5.00 27.79 0.76
C ALA A 191 6.49 27.42 0.60
N SER A 192 6.96 26.34 1.26
CA SER A 192 8.38 25.97 1.22
C SER A 192 8.78 25.30 -0.10
N GLU A 193 7.93 24.41 -0.63
CA GLU A 193 8.19 23.72 -1.90
C GLU A 193 8.12 24.69 -3.08
N LYS A 194 7.11 25.58 -3.13
CA LYS A 194 7.02 26.61 -4.18
C LYS A 194 8.15 27.64 -4.11
N ALA A 195 8.64 27.99 -2.92
CA ALA A 195 9.81 28.86 -2.78
C ALA A 195 11.07 28.19 -3.35
N ALA A 196 11.27 26.90 -3.10
CA ALA A 196 12.37 26.13 -3.67
C ALA A 196 12.25 25.99 -5.20
N GLU A 197 11.03 25.78 -5.72
CA GLU A 197 10.76 25.67 -7.16
C GLU A 197 11.02 26.98 -7.90
N THR A 198 10.56 28.10 -7.33
CA THR A 198 10.77 29.44 -7.91
C THR A 198 12.23 29.86 -7.88
N GLU A 199 12.97 29.50 -6.84
CA GLU A 199 14.40 29.76 -6.76
C GLU A 199 15.20 28.94 -7.78
N LYS A 200 14.90 27.63 -7.90
CA LYS A 200 15.47 26.79 -8.97
C LYS A 200 15.16 27.36 -10.35
N GLN A 201 13.94 27.85 -10.56
CA GLN A 201 13.54 28.44 -11.84
C GLN A 201 14.31 29.73 -12.15
N ARG A 202 14.54 30.59 -11.16
CA ARG A 202 15.37 31.79 -11.32
C ARG A 202 16.80 31.42 -11.70
N GLN A 203 17.40 30.45 -11.01
CA GLN A 203 18.75 29.98 -11.31
C GLN A 203 18.85 29.41 -12.74
N ARG A 204 17.87 28.61 -13.18
CA ARG A 204 17.81 28.09 -14.56
C ARG A 204 17.66 29.20 -15.59
N ASN A 205 16.84 30.22 -15.30
CA ASN A 205 16.67 31.36 -16.19
C ASN A 205 17.96 32.18 -16.30
N THR A 206 18.68 32.40 -15.19
CA THR A 206 19.98 33.08 -15.20
C THR A 206 21.01 32.30 -16.03
N VAL A 207 21.09 30.98 -15.87
CA VAL A 207 21.99 30.15 -16.69
C VAL A 207 21.59 30.19 -18.16
N ARG A 208 20.30 30.08 -18.47
CA ARG A 208 19.80 30.19 -19.85
C ARG A 208 20.14 31.54 -20.48
N TRP A 209 20.03 32.62 -19.71
CA TRP A 209 20.40 33.96 -20.16
C TRP A 209 21.90 34.08 -20.46
N VAL A 210 22.76 33.51 -19.61
CA VAL A 210 24.22 33.48 -19.83
C VAL A 210 24.60 32.62 -21.04
N LEU A 211 23.92 31.50 -21.29
CA LEU A 211 24.17 30.66 -22.46
C LEU A 211 23.72 31.30 -23.79
N ASP A 212 22.76 32.23 -23.75
CA ASP A 212 22.25 32.92 -24.94
C ASP A 212 23.07 34.18 -25.30
N THR A 213 24.10 34.49 -24.52
CA THR A 213 24.99 35.64 -24.70
C THR A 213 25.71 35.71 -26.05
N PRO A 214 26.24 34.64 -26.66
CA PRO A 214 26.90 34.76 -27.97
C PRO A 214 25.92 35.23 -29.06
N ARG A 215 24.66 34.78 -29.01
CA ARG A 215 23.63 35.23 -29.98
C ARG A 215 23.28 36.70 -29.77
N ARG A 216 23.11 37.12 -28.52
CA ARG A 216 22.82 38.52 -28.18
C ARG A 216 23.96 39.47 -28.56
N LEU A 217 25.22 39.05 -28.34
CA LEU A 217 26.38 39.83 -28.75
C LEU A 217 26.46 39.93 -30.27
N GLN A 218 26.17 38.84 -30.99
CA GLN A 218 26.11 38.85 -32.45
C GLN A 218 25.03 39.79 -32.98
N ASP A 219 23.81 39.74 -32.43
CA ASP A 219 22.71 40.63 -32.79
C ASP A 219 23.02 42.11 -32.50
N LEU A 220 23.79 42.41 -31.45
CA LEU A 220 24.18 43.78 -31.08
C LEU A 220 25.27 44.34 -32.00
N ILE A 221 26.21 43.50 -32.42
CA ILE A 221 27.23 43.86 -33.41
C ILE A 221 26.58 44.05 -34.79
N ASP A 222 25.64 43.19 -35.17
CA ASP A 222 24.87 43.32 -36.41
C ASP A 222 24.01 44.61 -36.44
N GLN A 223 23.68 45.16 -35.27
CA GLN A 223 22.96 46.43 -35.10
C GLN A 223 23.89 47.66 -34.97
N GLU A 224 25.21 47.50 -35.13
CA GLU A 224 26.23 48.55 -34.95
C GLU A 224 26.20 49.19 -33.54
N ARG A 225 25.78 48.44 -32.51
CA ARG A 225 25.67 48.91 -31.11
C ARG A 225 26.81 48.37 -30.24
N ASP A 226 28.03 48.66 -30.64
CA ASP A 226 29.26 48.13 -30.01
C ASP A 226 29.40 48.52 -28.54
N GLU A 227 29.00 49.74 -28.17
CA GLU A 227 29.04 50.22 -26.78
C GLU A 227 28.11 49.41 -25.85
N ALA A 228 26.98 48.92 -26.39
CA ALA A 228 26.06 48.08 -25.64
C ALA A 228 26.57 46.63 -25.55
N ALA A 229 27.19 46.12 -26.61
CA ALA A 229 27.84 44.81 -26.62
C ALA A 229 28.98 44.73 -25.58
N ASP A 230 29.79 45.78 -25.47
CA ASP A 230 30.85 45.90 -24.47
C ASP A 230 30.32 45.91 -23.03
N GLN A 231 29.17 46.54 -22.79
CA GLN A 231 28.54 46.59 -21.48
C GLN A 231 27.98 45.22 -21.09
N GLU A 232 27.24 44.57 -22.00
CA GLU A 232 26.75 43.22 -21.77
C GLU A 232 27.91 42.24 -21.52
N TRP A 233 28.97 42.31 -22.32
CA TRP A 233 30.16 41.47 -22.14
C TRP A 233 30.85 41.70 -20.79
N LYS A 234 30.93 42.94 -20.30
CA LYS A 234 31.48 43.24 -18.96
C LYS A 234 30.65 42.61 -17.84
N GLU A 235 29.33 42.64 -17.94
CA GLU A 235 28.45 42.01 -16.95
C GLU A 235 28.56 40.48 -16.98
N ILE A 236 28.57 39.90 -18.18
CA ILE A 236 28.63 38.45 -18.39
C ILE A 236 30.00 37.90 -17.99
N SER A 237 31.09 38.57 -18.37
CA SER A 237 32.45 38.13 -18.00
C SER A 237 32.67 38.11 -16.48
N GLN A 238 32.05 39.01 -15.71
CA GLN A 238 32.05 38.95 -14.25
C GLN A 238 31.28 37.74 -13.71
N ILE A 239 30.19 37.33 -14.36
CA ILE A 239 29.42 36.13 -13.99
C ILE A 239 30.21 34.87 -14.35
N LEU A 240 30.79 34.80 -15.55
CA LEU A 240 31.62 33.69 -16.00
C LEU A 240 32.87 33.52 -15.11
N ALA A 241 33.47 34.62 -14.65
CA ALA A 241 34.59 34.59 -13.69
C ALA A 241 34.20 33.97 -12.33
N LYS A 242 32.94 34.13 -11.90
CA LYS A 242 32.42 33.45 -10.71
C LYS A 242 32.16 31.96 -10.97
N TRP A 243 31.99 31.56 -12.24
CA TRP A 243 31.69 30.19 -12.67
C TRP A 243 32.89 29.43 -13.25
N ASN A 244 34.12 29.82 -12.91
CA ASN A 244 35.38 29.23 -13.42
C ASN A 244 35.49 27.69 -13.29
N HIS A 245 34.70 27.05 -12.41
CA HIS A 245 34.78 25.62 -12.12
C HIS A 245 33.70 24.80 -12.84
N VAL A 246 32.82 25.43 -13.62
CA VAL A 246 31.73 24.77 -14.34
C VAL A 246 32.21 24.36 -15.75
N PRO A 247 32.06 23.08 -16.14
CA PRO A 247 32.45 22.64 -17.48
C PRO A 247 31.66 23.38 -18.57
N GLY A 248 32.33 23.81 -19.64
CA GLY A 248 31.73 24.52 -20.78
C GLY A 248 31.76 26.06 -20.69
N VAL A 249 32.01 26.64 -19.51
CA VAL A 249 32.12 28.10 -19.34
C VAL A 249 33.35 28.68 -20.06
N ALA A 250 34.45 27.92 -20.13
CA ALA A 250 35.65 28.33 -20.85
C ALA A 250 35.43 28.41 -22.38
N GLU A 251 34.70 27.45 -22.95
CA GLU A 251 34.35 27.43 -24.38
C GLU A 251 33.40 28.59 -24.73
N LEU A 252 32.40 28.86 -23.87
CA LEU A 252 31.49 29.98 -24.04
C LEU A 252 32.24 31.32 -24.02
N ARG A 253 33.21 31.46 -23.10
CA ARG A 253 34.05 32.65 -23.02
C ARG A 253 34.86 32.86 -24.29
N GLU A 254 35.48 31.81 -24.81
CA GLU A 254 36.26 31.87 -26.05
C GLU A 254 35.38 32.25 -27.26
N GLN A 255 34.15 31.73 -27.33
CA GLN A 255 33.18 32.10 -28.37
C GLN A 255 32.81 33.58 -28.31
N CYS A 256 32.52 34.11 -27.13
CA CYS A 256 32.21 35.53 -26.97
C CYS A 256 33.44 36.43 -27.23
N GLU A 257 34.65 36.01 -26.87
CA GLU A 257 35.89 36.72 -27.20
C GLU A 257 36.19 36.72 -28.71
N HIS A 258 35.76 35.68 -29.44
CA HIS A 258 35.84 35.65 -30.90
C HIS A 258 34.82 36.57 -31.56
N ILE A 259 33.61 36.70 -30.99
CA ILE A 259 32.56 37.58 -31.52
C ILE A 259 32.91 39.06 -31.32
N MET A 260 33.60 39.41 -30.24
CA MET A 260 34.04 40.78 -29.93
C MET A 260 35.35 41.22 -30.61
N LYS A 261 35.94 40.39 -31.48
CA LYS A 261 37.17 40.68 -32.24
C LYS A 261 36.85 41.09 -33.68
#